data_AF-A0AAW1CS20-F1
#
_entry.id   AF-A0AAW1CS20-F1
#
_cell.length_a   1.000
_cell.length_b   1.000
_cell.length_c   1.000
_cell.angle_alpha   90.00
_cell.angle_beta   90.00
_cell.angle_gamma   90.00
#
_symmetry.space_group_name_H-M   'P 1'
#
loop_
_entity.id
_entity.type
_entity.pdbx_description
1 polymer ?
#
loop_
_entity_poly.entity_id
_entity_poly.type
_entity_poly.pdbx_seq_one_letter_code
_entity_poly.pdbx_strand_id
1 'polypeptide(L)'
;MKVCKVFYKHPLMTLAEYCMEANDTSWLIKNGIIDGPFNNTNVAESLIGITSQALLLNSSSINKTDSTSITGENWPINRSVLMPTVHPPEIVNQPNTALFCAILAMGTFFIAYYLRHFRNSKFLGRSARRALGDFGVPIAIVVMVGLDYITPGTYTEKLKVPEGLSPSAPEIRGWIIPPSGLLAPIQVWAAFASIIPAMLVYILLFMETHISELIIDKKERKLKKGSGFHLDIVLICLLNVGCGFMGAPFVCAATVRSVTHVSAVTVMSRTHAPGDKPHIIEVKEQRVSALCVSILVGVSVLMAPLLRLVPMAVLFGVFLYMGISSINGIQFFDRCRLFFMPVKHHPQVAYVRRVQTLKMHLFTFIQLLCLVMLWVVKSSGISLAFPFFLILMVPLRAQLRFLFSPSELRALDSDEPDSVDNGEEEPDFYAEALLPG
;
A
#
# COMPACT_ATOMS: atom_id res chain seq x y z
N MET A 1 -12.30 12.99 -29.41
CA MET A 1 -13.31 12.53 -28.42
C MET A 1 -13.42 11.00 -28.39
N LYS A 2 -12.31 10.27 -28.22
CA LYS A 2 -12.29 8.79 -28.07
C LYS A 2 -11.34 8.33 -26.94
N VAL A 3 -10.31 9.13 -26.61
CA VAL A 3 -9.38 8.84 -25.50
C VAL A 3 -10.08 8.91 -24.12
N CYS A 4 -11.07 9.79 -23.93
CA CYS A 4 -11.81 9.88 -22.66
C CYS A 4 -12.68 8.65 -22.34
N LYS A 5 -13.07 7.82 -23.32
CA LYS A 5 -13.87 6.61 -23.06
C LYS A 5 -13.02 5.43 -22.59
N VAL A 6 -11.71 5.45 -22.84
CA VAL A 6 -10.77 4.39 -22.42
C VAL A 6 -10.46 4.48 -20.92
N PHE A 7 -10.52 5.68 -20.34
CA PHE A 7 -10.21 5.89 -18.91
C PHE A 7 -11.40 5.71 -17.96
N TYR A 8 -12.63 5.61 -18.47
CA TYR A 8 -13.84 5.59 -17.63
C TYR A 8 -14.28 4.19 -17.18
N LYS A 9 -13.70 3.12 -17.75
CA LYS A 9 -14.01 1.72 -17.39
C LYS A 9 -12.76 1.03 -16.83
N HIS A 10 -12.58 1.20 -15.52
CA HIS A 10 -11.84 0.39 -14.52
C HIS A 10 -10.47 -0.27 -14.84
N PRO A 11 -9.50 -0.19 -13.90
CA PRO A 11 -8.11 -0.69 -14.05
C PRO A 11 -7.92 -2.19 -13.73
N LEU A 12 -8.93 -3.04 -13.91
CA LEU A 12 -8.88 -4.48 -13.55
C LEU A 12 -9.42 -5.41 -14.65
N MET A 13 -9.38 -4.99 -15.91
CA MET A 13 -9.77 -5.85 -17.03
C MET A 13 -8.62 -6.81 -17.36
N THR A 14 -8.91 -8.10 -17.45
CA THR A 14 -7.89 -9.13 -17.77
C THR A 14 -7.58 -9.11 -19.28
N LEU A 15 -6.37 -9.54 -19.68
CA LEU A 15 -5.92 -9.52 -21.09
C LEU A 15 -6.90 -10.24 -22.03
N ALA A 16 -7.62 -11.25 -21.53
CA ALA A 16 -8.63 -11.99 -22.28
C ALA A 16 -9.86 -11.13 -22.67
N GLU A 17 -10.29 -10.24 -21.79
CA GLU A 17 -11.40 -9.31 -22.08
C GLU A 17 -10.98 -8.23 -23.10
N TYR A 18 -9.71 -7.81 -23.08
CA TYR A 18 -9.16 -6.90 -24.09
C TYR A 18 -9.12 -7.53 -25.49
N CYS A 19 -8.80 -8.83 -25.57
CA CYS A 19 -8.78 -9.58 -26.82
C CYS A 19 -10.18 -9.90 -27.38
N MET A 20 -11.20 -10.00 -26.53
CA MET A 20 -12.59 -10.24 -26.97
C MET A 20 -13.18 -9.02 -27.69
N GLU A 21 -12.91 -7.81 -27.21
CA GLU A 21 -13.42 -6.58 -27.84
C GLU A 21 -12.68 -6.21 -29.14
N ALA A 22 -11.47 -6.75 -29.34
CA ALA A 22 -10.73 -6.64 -30.60
C ALA A 22 -11.33 -7.49 -31.75
N ASN A 23 -12.23 -8.43 -31.43
CA ASN A 23 -12.89 -9.30 -32.41
C ASN A 23 -14.23 -8.74 -32.92
N ASP A 24 -14.53 -7.46 -32.66
CA ASP A 24 -15.71 -6.80 -33.20
C ASP A 24 -15.56 -6.59 -34.72
N THR A 25 -16.12 -7.53 -35.50
CA THR A 25 -16.07 -7.58 -36.98
C THR A 25 -16.79 -6.40 -37.67
N SER A 26 -17.30 -5.42 -36.91
CA SER A 26 -17.97 -4.23 -37.40
C SER A 26 -17.08 -3.37 -38.34
N TRP A 27 -15.77 -3.36 -38.12
CA TRP A 27 -14.81 -2.66 -38.99
C TRP A 27 -14.62 -3.33 -40.36
N LEU A 28 -14.68 -4.67 -40.42
CA LEU A 28 -14.47 -5.44 -41.66
C LEU A 28 -15.66 -5.33 -42.62
N ILE A 29 -16.87 -5.25 -42.07
CA ILE A 29 -18.12 -5.07 -42.84
C ILE A 29 -18.19 -3.66 -43.42
N LYS A 30 -17.75 -2.65 -42.67
CA LYS A 30 -17.80 -1.24 -43.09
C LYS A 30 -16.85 -0.90 -44.25
N ASN A 31 -15.79 -1.69 -44.42
CA ASN A 31 -14.78 -1.51 -45.46
C ASN A 31 -14.94 -2.48 -46.65
N GLY A 32 -16.04 -3.23 -46.72
CA GLY A 32 -16.39 -4.06 -47.89
C GLY A 32 -15.47 -5.27 -48.12
N ILE A 33 -14.85 -5.81 -47.07
CA ILE A 33 -13.94 -6.97 -47.18
C ILE A 33 -14.72 -8.30 -47.08
N ILE A 34 -15.96 -8.29 -46.58
CA ILE A 34 -16.81 -9.49 -46.42
C ILE A 34 -18.28 -9.10 -46.71
N ASP A 35 -18.98 -9.88 -47.55
CA ASP A 35 -20.38 -9.65 -47.90
C ASP A 35 -21.35 -10.39 -46.96
N GLY A 36 -22.20 -9.62 -46.27
CA GLY A 36 -23.45 -10.09 -45.64
C GLY A 36 -23.36 -10.75 -44.25
N PRO A 37 -24.42 -10.67 -43.42
CA PRO A 37 -24.40 -11.17 -42.05
C PRO A 37 -24.60 -12.70 -42.00
N PHE A 38 -23.72 -13.41 -41.31
CA PHE A 38 -23.96 -14.81 -40.91
C PHE A 38 -25.01 -14.85 -39.79
N ASN A 39 -26.09 -15.60 -40.03
CA ASN A 39 -27.27 -15.67 -39.17
C ASN A 39 -26.98 -16.47 -37.88
N ASN A 40 -27.37 -15.94 -36.73
CA ASN A 40 -26.82 -16.29 -35.42
C ASN A 40 -27.58 -17.39 -34.65
N THR A 41 -28.21 -18.36 -35.34
CA THR A 41 -29.05 -19.38 -34.68
C THR A 41 -28.45 -20.79 -34.59
N ASN A 42 -27.28 -21.06 -35.20
CA ASN A 42 -26.74 -22.43 -35.25
C ASN A 42 -25.51 -22.69 -34.36
N VAL A 43 -25.07 -21.70 -33.56
CA VAL A 43 -23.89 -21.85 -32.68
C VAL A 43 -24.26 -22.42 -31.30
N ALA A 44 -25.46 -22.13 -30.80
CA ALA A 44 -25.93 -22.65 -29.51
C ALA A 44 -26.24 -24.16 -29.54
N GLU A 45 -26.73 -24.70 -30.66
CA GLU A 45 -26.98 -26.15 -30.81
C GLU A 45 -25.71 -26.96 -31.13
N SER A 46 -24.68 -26.33 -31.70
CA SER A 46 -23.38 -26.98 -31.97
C SER A 46 -22.54 -27.19 -30.71
N LEU A 47 -22.60 -26.27 -29.73
CA LEU A 47 -21.81 -26.38 -28.50
C LEU A 47 -22.38 -27.38 -27.47
N ILE A 48 -23.66 -27.73 -27.55
CA ILE A 48 -24.29 -28.77 -26.70
C ILE A 48 -23.99 -30.19 -27.24
N GLY A 49 -23.74 -30.34 -28.55
CA GLY A 49 -23.35 -31.62 -29.16
C GLY A 49 -21.89 -32.04 -28.89
N ILE A 50 -20.97 -31.07 -28.80
CA ILE A 50 -19.52 -31.34 -28.68
C ILE A 50 -19.13 -31.76 -27.25
N THR A 51 -19.89 -31.34 -26.24
CA THR A 51 -19.66 -31.73 -24.83
C THR A 51 -20.13 -33.15 -24.52
N SER A 52 -21.07 -33.69 -25.29
CA SER A 52 -21.61 -35.05 -25.08
C SER A 52 -20.79 -36.15 -25.79
N GLN A 53 -20.10 -35.85 -26.90
CA GLN A 53 -19.26 -36.83 -27.61
C GLN A 53 -17.85 -36.99 -27.01
N ALA A 54 -17.31 -35.97 -26.34
CA ALA A 54 -16.02 -36.08 -25.65
C ALA A 54 -16.06 -37.00 -24.42
N LEU A 55 -17.25 -37.20 -23.82
CA LEU A 55 -17.43 -38.09 -22.66
C LEU A 55 -17.55 -39.58 -23.04
N LEU A 56 -17.76 -39.91 -24.33
CA LEU A 56 -17.93 -41.30 -24.82
C LEU A 56 -16.74 -41.84 -25.63
N LEU A 57 -15.74 -41.00 -25.96
CA LEU A 57 -14.61 -41.41 -26.81
C LEU A 57 -13.39 -41.96 -26.05
N ASN A 58 -13.46 -42.10 -24.72
CA ASN A 58 -12.38 -42.73 -23.94
C ASN A 58 -12.57 -44.24 -23.74
N SER A 59 -13.46 -44.89 -24.51
CA SER A 59 -13.77 -46.31 -24.35
C SER A 59 -14.01 -47.04 -25.67
N SER A 60 -13.09 -46.98 -26.64
CA SER A 60 -12.94 -48.07 -27.62
C SER A 60 -11.79 -47.86 -28.61
N SER A 61 -11.12 -48.98 -28.89
CA SER A 61 -10.37 -49.32 -30.12
C SER A 61 -9.00 -48.69 -30.37
N ILE A 62 -8.01 -49.37 -29.78
CA ILE A 62 -6.78 -49.81 -30.45
C ILE A 62 -7.17 -50.68 -31.67
N ASN A 63 -6.74 -50.34 -32.90
CA ASN A 63 -6.17 -51.27 -33.91
C ASN A 63 -6.11 -50.72 -35.36
N LYS A 64 -5.02 -51.11 -36.03
CA LYS A 64 -4.79 -51.34 -37.48
C LYS A 64 -4.50 -50.19 -38.46
N THR A 65 -3.23 -50.22 -38.91
CA THR A 65 -2.72 -50.19 -40.30
C THR A 65 -3.69 -49.86 -41.45
N ASP A 66 -3.32 -48.88 -42.28
CA ASP A 66 -3.01 -49.13 -43.71
C ASP A 66 -2.35 -47.92 -44.39
N SER A 67 -1.44 -48.25 -45.32
CA SER A 67 -0.63 -47.36 -46.14
C SER A 67 -1.34 -47.01 -47.45
N THR A 68 -1.38 -45.73 -47.84
CA THR A 68 -1.41 -45.31 -49.25
C THR A 68 -0.85 -43.90 -49.43
N SER A 69 0.08 -43.78 -50.36
CA SER A 69 0.75 -42.56 -50.84
C SER A 69 -0.07 -41.87 -51.93
N ILE A 70 -0.36 -40.57 -51.79
CA ILE A 70 -0.61 -39.66 -52.93
C ILE A 70 0.06 -38.32 -52.64
N THR A 71 0.87 -37.91 -53.62
CA THR A 71 1.66 -36.68 -53.76
C THR A 71 0.80 -35.43 -53.88
N GLY A 72 1.20 -34.34 -53.22
CA GLY A 72 0.65 -33.01 -53.42
C GLY A 72 1.16 -32.06 -52.34
N GLU A 73 2.10 -31.20 -52.71
CA GLU A 73 2.62 -30.12 -51.88
C GLU A 73 1.46 -29.24 -51.38
N ASN A 74 1.32 -29.14 -50.05
CA ASN A 74 1.00 -27.90 -49.34
C ASN A 74 1.11 -28.16 -47.83
N TRP A 75 2.09 -27.47 -47.23
CA TRP A 75 2.49 -27.52 -45.84
C TRP A 75 1.28 -27.43 -44.88
N PRO A 76 1.10 -28.33 -43.90
CA PRO A 76 0.07 -28.15 -42.89
C PRO A 76 0.48 -26.94 -42.04
N ILE A 77 -0.39 -25.92 -42.05
CA ILE A 77 -0.33 -24.78 -41.14
C ILE A 77 -0.16 -25.36 -39.73
N ASN A 78 0.98 -25.05 -39.12
CA ASN A 78 1.24 -25.31 -37.70
C ASN A 78 0.10 -24.68 -36.90
N ARG A 79 -0.94 -25.47 -36.59
CA ARG A 79 -1.81 -25.21 -35.47
C ARG A 79 -0.90 -25.35 -34.27
N SER A 80 -0.41 -24.21 -33.76
CA SER A 80 0.13 -24.15 -32.41
C SER A 80 -0.88 -24.85 -31.53
N VAL A 81 -0.49 -26.02 -31.04
CA VAL A 81 -1.19 -26.70 -29.96
C VAL A 81 -1.16 -25.70 -28.83
N LEU A 82 -2.25 -24.96 -28.66
CA LEU A 82 -2.46 -24.09 -27.52
C LEU A 82 -2.48 -25.04 -26.33
N MET A 83 -1.32 -25.25 -25.70
CA MET A 83 -1.27 -25.91 -24.41
C MET A 83 -2.19 -25.09 -23.52
N PRO A 84 -3.27 -25.68 -22.97
CA PRO A 84 -4.08 -24.94 -22.02
C PRO A 84 -3.15 -24.59 -20.86
N THR A 85 -2.88 -23.31 -20.68
CA THR A 85 -2.28 -22.82 -19.44
C THR A 85 -3.23 -23.27 -18.34
N VAL A 86 -2.83 -24.31 -17.61
CA VAL A 86 -3.52 -24.77 -16.42
C VAL A 86 -3.37 -23.64 -15.41
N HIS A 87 -4.28 -22.68 -15.47
CA HIS A 87 -4.50 -21.81 -14.33
C HIS A 87 -4.89 -22.73 -13.17
N PRO A 88 -4.30 -22.55 -11.97
CA PRO A 88 -4.73 -23.30 -10.81
C PRO A 88 -6.26 -23.15 -10.69
N PRO A 89 -6.99 -24.24 -10.34
CA PRO A 89 -8.44 -24.22 -10.31
C PRO A 89 -8.90 -23.03 -9.49
N GLU A 90 -9.82 -22.24 -10.05
CA GLU A 90 -10.39 -21.09 -9.37
C GLU A 90 -11.21 -21.64 -8.18
N ILE A 91 -10.65 -21.53 -6.97
CA ILE A 91 -11.26 -22.08 -5.77
C ILE A 91 -12.42 -21.18 -5.37
N VAL A 92 -13.62 -21.52 -5.84
CA VAL A 92 -14.85 -20.75 -5.60
C VAL A 92 -15.69 -21.46 -4.52
N ASN A 93 -16.13 -20.69 -3.51
CA ASN A 93 -17.10 -21.09 -2.47
C ASN A 93 -16.69 -22.26 -1.56
N GLN A 94 -15.50 -22.20 -0.96
CA GLN A 94 -15.14 -23.12 0.13
C GLN A 94 -15.91 -22.78 1.42
N PRO A 95 -16.53 -23.78 2.08
CA PRO A 95 -17.22 -23.55 3.36
C PRO A 95 -16.21 -23.19 4.45
N ASN A 96 -16.64 -22.38 5.43
CA ASN A 96 -15.88 -22.01 6.64
C ASN A 96 -14.59 -21.19 6.46
N THR A 97 -14.09 -21.01 5.22
CA THR A 97 -12.89 -20.20 4.94
C THR A 97 -13.01 -18.77 5.48
N ALA A 98 -14.13 -18.10 5.25
CA ALA A 98 -14.30 -16.72 5.69
C ALA A 98 -14.24 -16.57 7.22
N LEU A 99 -14.92 -17.47 7.95
CA LEU A 99 -14.92 -17.47 9.42
C LEU A 99 -13.53 -17.78 9.96
N PHE A 100 -12.84 -18.78 9.40
CA PHE A 100 -11.50 -19.15 9.83
C PHE A 100 -10.47 -18.04 9.54
N CYS A 101 -10.53 -17.41 8.37
CA CYS A 101 -9.72 -16.23 8.05
C CYS A 101 -9.99 -15.07 9.02
N ALA A 102 -11.25 -14.83 9.42
CA ALA A 102 -11.58 -13.82 10.41
C ALA A 102 -10.99 -14.15 11.79
N ILE A 103 -11.02 -15.41 12.21
CA ILE A 103 -10.37 -15.88 13.45
C ILE A 103 -8.85 -15.65 13.39
N LEU A 104 -8.19 -16.01 12.28
CA LEU A 104 -6.76 -15.80 12.10
C LEU A 104 -6.40 -14.30 12.14
N ALA A 105 -7.15 -13.46 11.43
CA ALA A 105 -6.91 -12.02 11.37
C ALA A 105 -7.11 -11.33 12.73
N MET A 106 -8.27 -11.54 13.36
CA MET A 106 -8.58 -10.96 14.66
C MET A 106 -7.70 -11.55 15.76
N GLY A 107 -7.42 -12.85 15.72
CA GLY A 107 -6.51 -13.53 16.64
C GLY A 107 -5.11 -12.95 16.58
N THR A 108 -4.56 -12.75 15.38
CA THR A 108 -3.24 -12.12 15.20
C THR A 108 -3.23 -10.70 15.77
N PHE A 109 -4.27 -9.91 15.48
CA PHE A 109 -4.42 -8.56 16.01
C PHE A 109 -4.47 -8.54 17.54
N PHE A 110 -5.32 -9.36 18.17
CA PHE A 110 -5.47 -9.39 19.62
C PHE A 110 -4.19 -9.86 20.31
N ILE A 111 -3.55 -10.93 19.83
CA ILE A 111 -2.28 -11.41 20.42
C ILE A 111 -1.22 -10.31 20.33
N ALA A 112 -1.03 -9.69 19.16
CA ALA A 112 -0.06 -8.61 19.00
C ALA A 112 -0.36 -7.40 19.89
N TYR A 113 -1.63 -6.99 19.96
CA TYR A 113 -2.08 -5.87 20.78
C TYR A 113 -1.90 -6.13 22.28
N TYR A 114 -2.33 -7.30 22.77
CA TYR A 114 -2.21 -7.66 24.18
C TYR A 114 -0.76 -7.91 24.59
N LEU A 115 0.09 -8.53 23.75
CA LEU A 115 1.52 -8.67 24.06
C LEU A 115 2.21 -7.30 24.16
N ARG A 116 1.88 -6.35 23.26
CA ARG A 116 2.35 -4.97 23.34
C ARG A 116 1.90 -4.27 24.63
N HIS A 117 0.65 -4.47 25.07
CA HIS A 117 0.15 -3.94 26.33
C HIS A 117 0.77 -4.64 27.55
N PHE A 118 1.01 -5.95 27.44
CA PHE A 118 1.64 -6.78 28.45
C PHE A 118 3.03 -6.26 28.82
N ARG A 119 3.73 -5.61 27.87
CA ARG A 119 4.98 -4.86 28.12
C ARG A 119 4.90 -3.87 29.28
N ASN A 120 3.71 -3.34 29.58
CA ASN A 120 3.47 -2.38 30.66
C ASN A 120 2.75 -2.98 31.88
N SER A 121 2.42 -4.27 31.83
CA SER A 121 1.72 -4.98 32.90
C SER A 121 2.59 -5.24 34.14
N LYS A 122 1.97 -5.51 35.29
CA LYS A 122 2.67 -5.85 36.53
C LYS A 122 3.08 -7.32 36.61
N PHE A 123 2.63 -8.15 35.66
CA PHE A 123 2.91 -9.58 35.62
C PHE A 123 4.28 -9.89 34.96
N LEU A 124 4.94 -10.96 35.42
CA LEU A 124 6.27 -11.45 35.02
C LEU A 124 7.46 -10.52 35.35
N GLY A 125 8.65 -11.12 35.36
CA GLY A 125 9.91 -10.40 35.53
C GLY A 125 10.15 -9.36 34.43
N ARG A 126 10.81 -8.26 34.79
CA ARG A 126 11.03 -7.10 33.91
C ARG A 126 11.63 -7.45 32.55
N SER A 127 12.60 -8.37 32.50
CA SER A 127 13.28 -8.76 31.28
C SER A 127 12.34 -9.54 30.35
N ALA A 128 11.68 -10.59 30.86
CA ALA A 128 10.75 -11.42 30.11
C ALA A 128 9.57 -10.61 29.54
N ARG A 129 8.97 -9.75 30.36
CA ARG A 129 7.84 -8.90 29.94
C ARG A 129 8.21 -7.93 28.81
N ARG A 130 9.44 -7.39 28.80
CA ARG A 130 9.95 -6.54 27.73
C ARG A 130 10.19 -7.33 26.45
N ALA A 131 10.87 -8.48 26.54
CA ALA A 131 11.09 -9.36 25.40
C ALA A 131 9.75 -9.77 24.75
N LEU A 132 8.77 -10.22 25.54
CA LEU A 132 7.44 -10.58 25.04
C LEU A 132 6.70 -9.41 24.39
N GLY A 133 6.86 -8.19 24.92
CA GLY A 133 6.26 -6.99 24.37
C GLY A 133 6.88 -6.52 23.05
N ASP A 134 8.20 -6.63 22.93
CA ASP A 134 8.94 -6.18 21.76
C ASP A 134 8.89 -7.22 20.62
N PHE A 135 8.84 -8.52 20.94
CA PHE A 135 8.61 -9.62 19.99
C PHE A 135 7.12 -9.95 19.76
N GLY A 136 6.20 -9.12 20.25
CA GLY A 136 4.77 -9.41 20.24
C GLY A 136 4.19 -9.68 18.84
N VAL A 137 4.60 -8.90 17.83
CA VAL A 137 4.13 -9.08 16.44
C VAL A 137 4.68 -10.37 15.81
N PRO A 138 6.00 -10.65 15.84
CA PRO A 138 6.53 -11.93 15.38
C PRO A 138 5.91 -13.15 16.08
N ILE A 139 5.72 -13.09 17.40
CA ILE A 139 5.09 -14.18 18.17
C ILE A 139 3.65 -14.41 17.70
N ALA A 140 2.88 -13.34 17.50
CA ALA A 140 1.51 -13.45 16.98
C ALA A 140 1.43 -14.12 15.61
N ILE A 141 2.36 -13.78 14.70
CA ILE A 141 2.46 -14.41 13.38
C ILE A 141 2.75 -15.91 13.52
N VAL A 142 3.77 -16.29 14.29
CA VAL A 142 4.15 -17.70 14.46
C VAL A 142 3.02 -18.52 15.08
N VAL A 143 2.34 -17.99 16.09
CA VAL A 143 1.22 -18.68 16.75
C VAL A 143 0.05 -18.90 15.78
N MET A 144 -0.33 -17.88 15.01
CA MET A 144 -1.48 -17.98 14.09
C MET A 144 -1.17 -18.76 12.81
N VAL A 145 0.07 -18.70 12.31
CA VAL A 145 0.54 -19.60 11.24
C VAL A 145 0.58 -21.05 11.73
N GLY A 146 0.99 -21.28 12.98
CA GLY A 146 0.92 -22.61 13.60
C GLY A 146 -0.51 -23.13 13.71
N LEU A 147 -1.48 -22.27 14.06
CA LEU A 147 -2.90 -22.62 14.12
C LEU A 147 -3.48 -22.99 12.75
N ASP A 148 -3.10 -22.26 11.69
CA ASP A 148 -3.44 -22.60 10.30
C ASP A 148 -2.84 -23.96 9.90
N TYR A 149 -1.59 -24.23 10.27
CA TYR A 149 -0.94 -25.51 9.97
C TYR A 149 -1.58 -26.71 10.68
N ILE A 150 -2.04 -26.53 11.93
CA ILE A 150 -2.70 -27.58 12.72
C ILE A 150 -4.14 -27.86 12.23
N THR A 151 -4.75 -26.94 11.47
CA THR A 151 -6.13 -27.06 10.99
C THR A 151 -6.18 -27.22 9.45
N PRO A 152 -5.74 -28.37 8.90
CA PRO A 152 -5.64 -28.57 7.44
C PRO A 152 -6.99 -28.66 6.73
N GLY A 153 -8.10 -28.75 7.47
CA GLY A 153 -9.45 -28.95 6.92
C GLY A 153 -10.11 -27.69 6.37
N THR A 154 -9.45 -26.52 6.36
CA THR A 154 -10.03 -25.27 5.84
C THR A 154 -9.04 -24.55 4.94
N TYR A 155 -9.50 -24.17 3.75
CA TYR A 155 -8.69 -23.41 2.81
C TYR A 155 -8.44 -21.99 3.32
N THR A 156 -7.18 -21.55 3.26
CA THR A 156 -6.76 -20.17 3.51
C THR A 156 -5.90 -19.68 2.36
N GLU A 157 -6.10 -18.43 1.93
CA GLU A 157 -5.23 -17.83 0.92
C GLU A 157 -3.86 -17.54 1.53
N LYS A 158 -2.82 -18.16 1.00
CA LYS A 158 -1.43 -18.01 1.46
C LYS A 158 -0.66 -17.01 0.61
N LEU A 159 0.48 -16.53 1.13
CA LEU A 159 1.30 -15.54 0.45
C LEU A 159 1.83 -16.08 -0.88
N LYS A 160 1.53 -15.35 -1.97
CA LYS A 160 1.95 -15.70 -3.34
C LYS A 160 3.35 -15.15 -3.59
N VAL A 161 4.36 -16.00 -3.42
CA VAL A 161 5.76 -15.69 -3.73
C VAL A 161 6.21 -16.53 -4.93
N PRO A 162 6.81 -15.95 -5.99
CA PRO A 162 7.35 -16.72 -7.10
C PRO A 162 8.56 -17.56 -6.68
N GLU A 163 8.84 -18.68 -7.37
CA GLU A 163 10.01 -19.53 -7.07
C GLU A 163 11.34 -18.94 -7.53
N GLY A 164 11.27 -18.01 -8.48
CA GLY A 164 12.43 -17.37 -9.05
C GLY A 164 12.14 -15.94 -9.47
N LEU A 165 13.21 -15.24 -9.84
CA LEU A 165 13.15 -13.88 -10.38
C LEU A 165 12.97 -13.97 -11.90
N SER A 166 11.80 -13.59 -12.39
CA SER A 166 11.51 -13.44 -13.81
C SER A 166 11.03 -12.01 -14.11
N PRO A 167 11.31 -11.45 -15.31
CA PRO A 167 10.66 -10.22 -15.76
C PRO A 167 9.14 -10.38 -15.76
N SER A 168 8.40 -9.28 -15.62
CA SER A 168 6.92 -9.32 -15.54
C SER A 168 6.25 -9.96 -16.77
N ALA A 169 6.91 -9.88 -17.93
CA ALA A 169 6.45 -10.48 -19.17
C ALA A 169 7.66 -11.07 -19.90
N PRO A 170 8.12 -12.28 -19.54
CA PRO A 170 9.35 -12.86 -20.06
C PRO A 170 9.29 -13.13 -21.57
N GLU A 171 8.09 -13.30 -22.12
CA GLU A 171 7.87 -13.49 -23.56
C GLU A 171 8.07 -12.21 -24.38
N ILE A 172 7.84 -11.06 -23.75
CA ILE A 172 7.77 -9.77 -24.45
C ILE A 172 8.98 -8.89 -24.10
N ARG A 173 9.50 -8.93 -22.86
CA ARG A 173 10.55 -8.01 -22.40
C ARG A 173 11.68 -8.70 -21.63
N GLY A 174 12.89 -8.16 -21.80
CA GLY A 174 14.03 -8.43 -20.94
C GLY A 174 14.02 -7.61 -19.64
N TRP A 175 15.14 -7.65 -18.91
CA TRP A 175 15.34 -6.92 -17.66
C TRP A 175 15.50 -5.40 -17.84
N ILE A 176 16.09 -4.96 -18.95
CA ILE A 176 16.30 -3.55 -19.28
C ILE A 176 15.44 -3.19 -20.48
N ILE A 177 14.70 -2.08 -20.37
CA ILE A 177 13.85 -1.54 -21.42
C ILE A 177 14.65 -0.49 -22.21
N PRO A 178 14.95 -0.71 -23.50
CA PRO A 178 15.61 0.26 -24.34
C PRO A 178 14.68 1.47 -24.58
N PRO A 179 15.22 2.70 -24.54
CA PRO A 179 14.43 3.92 -24.72
C PRO A 179 13.92 4.10 -26.16
N SER A 180 14.44 3.33 -27.12
CA SER A 180 13.98 3.32 -28.51
C SER A 180 12.66 2.57 -28.72
N GLY A 181 12.18 1.83 -27.73
CA GLY A 181 11.01 0.94 -27.84
C GLY A 181 11.40 -0.52 -28.15
N LEU A 182 10.49 -1.44 -27.84
CA LEU A 182 10.68 -2.89 -28.04
C LEU A 182 9.98 -3.41 -29.29
N LEU A 183 8.65 -3.32 -29.31
CA LEU A 183 7.79 -3.85 -30.39
C LEU A 183 7.65 -2.84 -31.53
N ALA A 184 7.66 -1.55 -31.20
CA ALA A 184 7.58 -0.45 -32.15
C ALA A 184 8.44 0.72 -31.64
N PRO A 185 9.02 1.53 -32.56
CA PRO A 185 9.78 2.69 -32.17
C PRO A 185 8.90 3.74 -31.49
N ILE A 186 9.40 4.31 -30.39
CA ILE A 186 8.68 5.39 -29.69
C ILE A 186 8.67 6.64 -30.55
N GLN A 187 7.48 7.17 -30.84
CA GLN A 187 7.33 8.41 -31.58
C GLN A 187 7.87 9.59 -30.74
N VAL A 188 8.68 10.45 -31.35
CA VAL A 188 9.38 11.55 -30.64
C VAL A 188 8.40 12.47 -29.90
N TRP A 189 7.23 12.75 -30.47
CA TRP A 189 6.20 13.56 -29.80
C TRP A 189 5.65 12.91 -28.53
N ALA A 190 5.58 11.57 -28.49
CA ALA A 190 5.10 10.83 -27.33
C ALA A 190 6.11 10.89 -26.17
N ALA A 191 7.41 10.91 -26.50
CA ALA A 191 8.46 11.13 -25.51
C ALA A 191 8.31 12.52 -24.85
N PHE A 192 8.09 13.58 -25.63
CA PHE A 192 7.82 14.91 -25.08
C PHE A 192 6.48 14.98 -24.32
N ALA A 193 5.44 14.33 -24.82
CA ALA A 193 4.14 14.27 -24.13
C ALA A 193 4.23 13.57 -22.76
N SER A 194 5.16 12.63 -22.58
CA SER A 194 5.37 11.90 -21.31
C SER A 194 5.89 12.78 -20.17
N ILE A 195 6.39 13.99 -20.46
CA ILE A 195 6.82 14.95 -19.43
C ILE A 195 5.64 15.38 -18.53
N ILE A 196 4.44 15.50 -19.10
CA ILE A 196 3.24 15.91 -18.35
C ILE A 196 2.87 14.89 -17.26
N PRO A 197 2.65 13.59 -17.56
CA PRO A 197 2.39 12.60 -16.53
C PRO A 197 3.61 12.36 -15.61
N ALA A 198 4.85 12.49 -16.11
CA ALA A 198 6.03 12.40 -15.26
C ALA A 198 6.08 13.51 -14.20
N MET A 199 5.72 14.75 -14.57
CA MET A 199 5.63 15.87 -13.62
C MET A 199 4.55 15.63 -12.57
N LEU A 200 3.40 15.07 -12.95
CA LEU A 200 2.34 14.71 -12.01
C LEU A 200 2.78 13.63 -11.01
N VAL A 201 3.45 12.57 -11.50
CA VAL A 201 4.02 11.52 -10.64
C VAL A 201 5.09 12.09 -9.72
N TYR A 202 5.95 12.98 -10.22
CA TYR A 202 6.95 13.66 -9.40
C TYR A 202 6.31 14.44 -8.25
N ILE A 203 5.28 15.24 -8.51
CA ILE A 203 4.57 15.98 -7.44
C ILE A 203 3.99 15.01 -6.41
N LEU A 204 3.42 13.88 -6.83
CA LEU A 204 2.88 12.88 -5.93
C LEU A 204 3.97 12.26 -5.03
N LEU A 205 5.09 11.85 -5.63
CA LEU A 205 6.23 11.28 -4.91
C LEU A 205 6.87 12.29 -3.96
N PHE A 206 7.00 13.55 -4.40
CA PHE A 206 7.51 14.65 -3.60
C PHE A 206 6.66 14.90 -2.36
N MET A 207 5.33 15.01 -2.54
CA MET A 207 4.41 15.24 -1.43
C MET A 207 4.41 14.08 -0.45
N GLU A 208 4.35 12.83 -0.92
CA GLU A 208 4.34 11.65 -0.05
C GLU A 208 5.65 11.51 0.75
N THR A 209 6.79 11.79 0.11
CA THR A 209 8.12 11.69 0.74
C THR A 209 8.31 12.78 1.79
N HIS A 210 8.09 14.05 1.44
CA HIS A 210 8.25 15.16 2.39
C HIS A 210 7.27 15.08 3.57
N ILE A 211 6.01 14.70 3.34
CA ILE A 211 5.05 14.53 4.45
C ILE A 211 5.52 13.41 5.38
N SER A 212 6.00 12.30 4.82
CA SER A 212 6.53 11.19 5.62
C SER A 212 7.74 11.61 6.45
N GLU A 213 8.66 12.38 5.86
CA GLU A 213 9.83 12.91 6.55
C GLU A 213 9.45 13.90 7.66
N LEU A 214 8.55 14.85 7.40
CA LEU A 214 8.06 15.79 8.42
C LEU A 214 7.33 15.11 9.58
N ILE A 215 6.63 13.99 9.33
CA ILE A 215 5.99 13.20 10.39
C ILE A 215 7.04 12.50 11.27
N ILE A 216 8.15 12.06 10.69
CA ILE A 216 9.24 11.39 11.42
C ILE A 216 10.10 12.41 12.17
N ASP A 217 10.40 13.55 11.55
CA ASP A 217 11.26 14.62 12.07
C ASP A 217 10.55 15.55 13.08
N LYS A 218 9.47 15.08 13.68
CA LYS A 218 8.83 15.81 14.77
C LYS A 218 9.79 15.96 15.95
N LYS A 219 9.91 17.18 16.48
CA LYS A 219 10.69 17.52 17.69
C LYS A 219 10.40 16.58 18.88
N GLU A 220 9.17 16.09 18.99
CA GLU A 220 8.73 15.10 19.99
C GLU A 220 9.53 13.79 20.01
N ARG A 221 10.06 13.38 18.84
CA ARG A 221 10.82 12.14 18.69
C ARG A 221 12.25 12.28 19.20
N LYS A 222 12.73 13.50 19.49
CA LYS A 222 14.09 13.77 20.02
C LYS A 222 15.18 13.11 19.16
N LEU A 223 15.07 13.22 17.84
CA LEU A 223 16.10 12.81 16.88
C LEU A 223 17.35 13.69 17.05
N LYS A 224 18.54 13.11 16.84
CA LYS A 224 19.83 13.76 17.12
C LYS A 224 20.65 14.06 15.86
N LYS A 225 20.54 13.24 14.80
CA LYS A 225 21.44 13.31 13.64
C LYS A 225 21.02 14.31 12.55
N GLY A 226 19.96 15.09 12.78
CA GLY A 226 19.42 16.03 11.78
C GLY A 226 18.72 15.32 10.62
N SER A 227 17.91 16.07 9.87
CA SER A 227 17.14 15.58 8.73
C SER A 227 17.81 15.94 7.39
N GLY A 228 17.62 15.08 6.40
CA GLY A 228 18.26 15.14 5.08
C GLY A 228 17.29 15.37 3.91
N PHE A 229 16.25 16.20 4.09
CA PHE A 229 15.15 16.40 3.11
C PHE A 229 15.60 16.52 1.65
N HIS A 230 16.63 17.33 1.36
CA HIS A 230 17.12 17.52 -0.02
C HIS A 230 17.86 16.31 -0.58
N LEU A 231 18.59 15.56 0.24
CA LEU A 231 19.31 14.38 -0.22
C LEU A 231 18.33 13.24 -0.49
N ASP A 232 17.30 13.10 0.34
CA ASP A 232 16.32 12.02 0.25
C ASP A 232 15.48 12.11 -1.04
N ILE A 233 15.06 13.31 -1.45
CA ILE A 233 14.37 13.50 -2.73
C ILE A 233 15.28 13.24 -3.94
N VAL A 234 16.57 13.61 -3.88
CA VAL A 234 17.51 13.32 -4.98
C VAL A 234 17.74 11.81 -5.09
N LEU A 235 17.90 11.12 -3.96
CA LEU A 235 18.09 9.68 -3.90
C LEU A 235 16.87 8.93 -4.46
N ILE A 236 15.66 9.32 -4.07
CA ILE A 236 14.43 8.66 -4.54
C ILE A 236 14.20 8.90 -6.04
N CYS A 237 14.53 10.09 -6.55
CA CYS A 237 14.46 10.38 -7.98
C CYS A 237 15.47 9.53 -8.77
N LEU A 238 16.72 9.44 -8.31
CA LEU A 238 17.75 8.61 -8.94
C LEU A 238 17.37 7.12 -8.93
N LEU A 239 16.82 6.63 -7.82
CA LEU A 239 16.30 5.26 -7.71
C LEU A 239 15.17 5.01 -8.71
N ASN A 240 14.21 5.94 -8.81
CA ASN A 240 13.08 5.81 -9.73
C ASN A 240 13.48 5.89 -11.20
N VAL A 241 14.56 6.60 -11.55
CA VAL A 241 15.17 6.53 -12.89
C VAL A 241 15.66 5.11 -13.18
N GLY A 242 16.35 4.48 -12.22
CA GLY A 242 16.76 3.07 -12.31
C GLY A 242 15.56 2.11 -12.45
N CYS A 243 14.51 2.32 -11.66
CA CYS A 243 13.26 1.56 -11.78
C CYS A 243 12.63 1.73 -13.17
N GLY A 244 12.63 2.94 -13.73
CA GLY A 244 12.16 3.24 -15.07
C GLY A 244 12.88 2.43 -16.15
N PHE A 245 14.22 2.39 -16.12
CA PHE A 245 15.01 1.58 -17.06
C PHE A 245 14.75 0.08 -16.94
N MET A 246 14.47 -0.43 -15.73
CA MET A 246 14.17 -1.85 -15.51
C MET A 246 12.68 -2.20 -15.76
N GLY A 247 11.82 -1.21 -15.96
CA GLY A 247 10.37 -1.39 -15.94
C GLY A 247 9.85 -1.91 -14.59
N ALA A 248 10.50 -1.51 -13.51
CA ALA A 248 10.08 -1.78 -12.15
C ALA A 248 9.09 -0.69 -11.68
N PRO A 249 8.18 -0.99 -10.74
CA PRO A 249 7.30 0.02 -10.18
C PRO A 249 8.09 1.11 -9.46
N PHE A 250 7.55 2.33 -9.46
CA PHE A 250 8.11 3.44 -8.72
C PHE A 250 8.08 3.15 -7.21
N VAL A 251 9.09 3.64 -6.50
CA VAL A 251 9.21 3.52 -5.05
C VAL A 251 9.01 4.88 -4.41
N CYS A 252 8.21 4.92 -3.35
CA CYS A 252 7.96 6.09 -2.50
C CYS A 252 8.25 5.76 -1.02
N ALA A 253 8.42 6.79 -0.20
CA ALA A 253 8.54 6.63 1.24
C ALA A 253 7.18 6.25 1.84
N ALA A 254 7.10 5.12 2.55
CA ALA A 254 5.85 4.62 3.11
C ALA A 254 5.66 5.12 4.56
N THR A 255 4.78 6.11 4.77
CA THR A 255 4.57 6.78 6.08
C THR A 255 4.33 5.82 7.24
N VAL A 256 3.34 4.91 7.11
CA VAL A 256 2.97 3.99 8.22
C VAL A 256 4.12 3.03 8.55
N ARG A 257 4.84 2.55 7.53
CA ARG A 257 5.98 1.66 7.71
C ARG A 257 7.13 2.38 8.41
N SER A 258 7.42 3.62 8.00
CA SER A 258 8.49 4.41 8.61
C SER A 258 8.18 4.80 10.05
N VAL A 259 6.94 5.21 10.36
CA VAL A 259 6.51 5.53 11.74
C VAL A 259 6.55 4.30 12.65
N THR A 260 6.11 3.14 12.15
CA THR A 260 6.17 1.89 12.93
C THR A 260 7.61 1.42 13.15
N HIS A 261 8.49 1.57 12.17
CA HIS A 261 9.92 1.31 12.31
C HIS A 261 10.56 2.22 13.36
N VAL A 262 10.33 3.55 13.28
CA VAL A 262 10.81 4.52 14.29
C VAL A 262 10.26 4.17 15.67
N SER A 263 8.98 3.80 15.77
CA SER A 263 8.40 3.36 17.04
C SER A 263 9.04 2.10 17.60
N ALA A 264 9.54 1.18 16.77
CA ALA A 264 10.21 -0.04 17.21
C ALA A 264 11.62 0.25 17.74
N VAL A 265 12.29 1.30 17.25
CA VAL A 265 13.61 1.74 17.74
C VAL A 265 13.55 2.85 18.79
N THR A 266 12.34 3.24 19.21
CA THR A 266 12.12 4.26 20.24
C THR A 266 12.25 3.68 21.65
N VAL A 267 13.07 4.29 22.49
CA VAL A 267 13.22 3.94 23.91
C VAL A 267 12.34 4.86 24.76
N MET A 268 11.35 4.25 25.41
CA MET A 268 10.47 4.92 26.38
C MET A 268 11.12 4.94 27.78
N SER A 269 10.81 5.97 28.57
CA SER A 269 11.42 6.16 29.89
C SER A 269 11.07 5.06 30.89
N ARG A 270 12.05 4.77 31.76
CA ARG A 270 12.12 3.58 32.63
C ARG A 270 11.61 3.83 34.05
N THR A 271 11.58 5.08 34.48
CA THR A 271 11.33 5.49 35.87
C THR A 271 10.47 6.75 35.84
N HIS A 272 9.20 6.57 36.13
CA HIS A 272 8.23 7.64 36.29
C HIS A 272 7.72 7.61 37.72
N ALA A 273 7.48 8.79 38.30
CA ALA A 273 6.70 8.87 39.52
C ALA A 273 5.32 8.23 39.26
N PRO A 274 4.69 7.59 40.26
CA PRO A 274 3.36 6.99 40.08
C PRO A 274 2.38 8.06 39.58
N GLY A 275 1.97 7.97 38.31
CA GLY A 275 1.07 8.94 37.67
C GLY A 275 1.62 9.61 36.40
N ASP A 276 2.93 9.63 36.19
CA ASP A 276 3.53 10.22 34.99
C ASP A 276 3.44 9.28 33.78
N LYS A 277 3.02 9.83 32.64
CA LYS A 277 2.96 9.08 31.37
C LYS A 277 4.38 8.76 30.89
N PRO A 278 4.60 7.57 30.27
CA PRO A 278 5.88 7.25 29.68
C PRO A 278 6.22 8.24 28.58
N HIS A 279 7.34 8.96 28.73
CA HIS A 279 7.85 9.88 27.70
C HIS A 279 8.99 9.24 26.90
N ILE A 280 9.20 9.74 25.68
CA ILE A 280 10.30 9.31 24.82
C ILE A 280 11.62 9.85 25.37
N ILE A 281 12.59 8.97 25.66
CA ILE A 281 13.95 9.38 26.03
C ILE A 281 14.75 9.67 24.77
N GLU A 282 14.86 8.67 23.91
CA GLU A 282 15.68 8.71 22.71
C GLU A 282 15.18 7.70 21.67
N VAL A 283 15.52 7.97 20.41
CA VAL A 283 15.32 7.06 19.29
C VAL A 283 16.69 6.54 18.86
N LYS A 284 16.83 5.22 18.72
CA LYS A 284 18.08 4.61 18.24
C LYS A 284 18.15 4.75 16.71
N GLU A 285 18.86 5.78 16.26
CA GLU A 285 19.08 6.05 14.83
C GLU A 285 20.14 5.11 14.23
N GLN A 286 19.67 4.03 13.59
CA GLN A 286 20.51 2.98 13.00
C GLN A 286 20.23 2.76 11.52
N ARG A 287 21.29 2.56 10.72
CA ARG A 287 21.20 2.19 9.29
C ARG A 287 21.03 0.68 9.08
N VAL A 288 21.53 -0.12 10.02
CA VAL A 288 21.61 -1.59 9.89
C VAL A 288 20.22 -2.22 9.79
N SER A 289 19.25 -1.80 10.62
CA SER A 289 17.91 -2.40 10.57
C SER A 289 17.22 -2.25 9.21
N ALA A 290 17.27 -1.06 8.61
CA ALA A 290 16.69 -0.82 7.29
C ALA A 290 17.43 -1.63 6.21
N LEU A 291 18.77 -1.65 6.26
CA LEU A 291 19.59 -2.45 5.34
C LEU A 291 19.27 -3.95 5.45
N CYS A 292 19.18 -4.48 6.68
CA CYS A 292 18.81 -5.88 6.92
C CYS A 292 17.42 -6.20 6.36
N VAL A 293 16.42 -5.35 6.59
CA VAL A 293 15.08 -5.55 6.03
C VAL A 293 15.13 -5.57 4.50
N SER A 294 15.84 -4.64 3.86
CA SER A 294 16.00 -4.61 2.40
C SER A 294 16.68 -5.87 1.85
N ILE A 295 17.75 -6.35 2.51
CA ILE A 295 18.42 -7.59 2.15
C ILE A 295 17.49 -8.79 2.33
N LEU A 296 16.75 -8.87 3.45
CA LEU A 296 15.79 -9.95 3.70
C LEU A 296 14.67 -9.98 2.65
N VAL A 297 14.18 -8.80 2.21
CA VAL A 297 13.22 -8.71 1.11
C VAL A 297 13.84 -9.23 -0.20
N GLY A 298 15.09 -8.88 -0.50
CA GLY A 298 15.81 -9.41 -1.67
C GLY A 298 16.01 -10.92 -1.63
N VAL A 299 16.38 -11.47 -0.47
CA VAL A 299 16.61 -12.91 -0.25
C VAL A 299 15.29 -13.69 -0.10
N SER A 300 14.16 -13.02 0.06
CA SER A 300 12.84 -13.65 0.29
C SER A 300 12.44 -14.65 -0.78
N VAL A 301 12.90 -14.48 -2.03
CA VAL A 301 12.66 -15.43 -3.12
C VAL A 301 13.24 -16.82 -2.82
N LEU A 302 14.41 -16.89 -2.17
CA LEU A 302 15.00 -18.17 -1.74
C LEU A 302 14.22 -18.81 -0.59
N MET A 303 13.51 -17.99 0.19
CA MET A 303 12.66 -18.43 1.30
C MET A 303 11.19 -18.63 0.85
N ALA A 304 10.90 -18.67 -0.46
CA ALA A 304 9.56 -18.84 -0.99
C ALA A 304 8.78 -20.03 -0.40
N PRO A 305 9.37 -21.23 -0.20
CA PRO A 305 8.65 -22.34 0.42
C PRO A 305 8.14 -22.01 1.83
N LEU A 306 8.97 -21.34 2.64
CA LEU A 306 8.61 -20.96 4.01
C LEU A 306 7.57 -19.85 4.04
N LEU A 307 7.71 -18.85 3.15
CA LEU A 307 6.79 -17.72 3.06
C LEU A 307 5.39 -18.12 2.58
N ARG A 308 5.30 -19.13 1.70
CA ARG A 308 4.02 -19.70 1.24
C ARG A 308 3.25 -20.43 2.34
N LEU A 309 3.82 -20.68 3.52
CA LEU A 309 3.05 -21.20 4.65
C LEU A 309 2.20 -20.11 5.32
N VAL A 310 2.56 -18.83 5.16
CA VAL A 310 1.93 -17.71 5.88
C VAL A 310 0.59 -17.34 5.22
N PRO A 311 -0.54 -17.45 5.94
CA PRO A 311 -1.84 -17.02 5.43
C PRO A 311 -1.92 -15.49 5.32
N MET A 312 -2.54 -14.99 4.26
CA MET A 312 -2.82 -13.56 4.06
C MET A 312 -3.68 -12.98 5.19
N ALA A 313 -4.58 -13.78 5.76
CA ALA A 313 -5.41 -13.39 6.90
C ALA A 313 -4.58 -12.94 8.13
N VAL A 314 -3.46 -13.64 8.41
CA VAL A 314 -2.54 -13.27 9.51
C VAL A 314 -1.92 -11.90 9.23
N LEU A 315 -1.50 -11.65 7.98
CA LEU A 315 -0.93 -10.36 7.57
C LEU A 315 -1.96 -9.22 7.70
N PHE A 316 -3.23 -9.44 7.38
CA PHE A 316 -4.29 -8.45 7.62
C PHE A 316 -4.44 -8.11 9.10
N GLY A 317 -4.31 -9.08 10.00
CA GLY A 317 -4.27 -8.84 11.45
C GLY A 317 -3.09 -7.97 11.87
N VAL A 318 -1.90 -8.21 11.30
CA VAL A 318 -0.71 -7.37 11.53
C VAL A 318 -0.90 -5.96 10.96
N PHE A 319 -1.49 -5.83 9.76
CA PHE A 319 -1.80 -4.52 9.17
C PHE A 319 -2.80 -3.73 10.02
N LEU A 320 -3.83 -4.38 10.56
CA LEU A 320 -4.77 -3.76 11.48
C LEU A 320 -4.08 -3.28 12.76
N TYR A 321 -3.19 -4.11 13.33
CA TYR A 321 -2.38 -3.72 14.49
C TYR A 321 -1.50 -2.50 14.18
N MET A 322 -0.78 -2.51 13.04
CA MET A 322 0.06 -1.38 12.64
C MET A 322 -0.77 -0.12 12.37
N GLY A 323 -1.95 -0.24 11.78
CA GLY A 323 -2.90 0.85 11.59
C GLY A 323 -3.29 1.51 12.92
N ILE A 324 -3.79 0.72 13.88
CA ILE A 324 -4.19 1.22 15.20
C ILE A 324 -2.98 1.78 15.97
N SER A 325 -1.83 1.11 15.92
CA SER A 325 -0.62 1.59 16.59
C SER A 325 -0.09 2.89 15.99
N SER A 326 -0.29 3.14 14.70
CA SER A 326 0.15 4.38 14.02
C SER A 326 -0.73 5.59 14.35
N ILE A 327 -1.96 5.36 14.79
CA ILE A 327 -2.88 6.42 15.22
C ILE A 327 -2.47 7.01 16.58
N ASN A 328 -1.80 6.22 17.43
CA ASN A 328 -1.33 6.69 18.74
C ASN A 328 -0.28 7.80 18.59
N GLY A 329 -0.54 8.96 19.19
CA GLY A 329 0.34 10.14 19.10
C GLY A 329 -0.06 11.13 18.00
N ILE A 330 -1.17 10.92 17.30
CA ILE A 330 -1.74 11.92 16.39
C ILE A 330 -2.74 12.78 17.16
N GLN A 331 -2.41 14.07 17.38
CA GLN A 331 -3.27 15.01 18.12
C GLN A 331 -4.71 15.07 17.60
N PHE A 332 -4.92 14.97 16.29
CA PHE A 332 -6.27 14.96 15.70
C PHE A 332 -7.13 13.85 16.30
N PHE A 333 -6.61 12.62 16.39
CA PHE A 333 -7.34 11.49 16.97
C PHE A 333 -7.53 11.63 18.48
N ASP A 334 -6.55 12.19 19.20
CA ASP A 334 -6.72 12.50 20.62
C ASP A 334 -7.88 13.50 20.81
N ARG A 335 -7.95 14.57 20.01
CA ARG A 335 -9.07 15.53 20.03
C ARG A 335 -10.40 14.92 19.60
N CYS A 336 -10.41 14.01 18.63
CA CYS A 336 -11.61 13.25 18.29
C CYS A 336 -12.11 12.43 19.50
N ARG A 337 -11.20 11.84 20.28
CA ARG A 337 -11.57 11.13 21.51
C ARG A 337 -12.14 12.07 22.58
N LEU A 338 -11.67 13.31 22.68
CA LEU A 338 -12.23 14.32 23.59
C LEU A 338 -13.71 14.62 23.31
N PHE A 339 -14.21 14.43 22.08
CA PHE A 339 -15.64 14.59 21.77
C PHE A 339 -16.53 13.62 22.55
N PHE A 340 -16.02 12.42 22.85
CA PHE A 340 -16.73 11.40 23.61
C PHE A 340 -16.42 11.43 25.11
N MET A 341 -15.62 12.41 25.57
CA MET A 341 -15.21 12.53 26.96
C MET A 341 -15.93 13.73 27.60
N PRO A 342 -16.54 13.57 28.79
CA PRO A 342 -17.10 14.72 29.50
C PRO A 342 -15.98 15.66 29.96
N VAL A 343 -16.23 16.97 29.90
CA VAL A 343 -15.26 18.06 30.17
C VAL A 343 -14.49 17.87 31.49
N LYS A 344 -15.13 17.29 32.50
CA LYS A 344 -14.52 17.02 33.83
C LYS A 344 -13.31 16.09 33.79
N HIS A 345 -13.22 15.23 32.78
CA HIS A 345 -12.14 14.24 32.67
C HIS A 345 -11.11 14.62 31.61
N HIS A 346 -11.18 15.83 31.04
CA HIS A 346 -10.19 16.25 30.05
C HIS A 346 -8.77 16.19 30.62
N PRO A 347 -7.79 15.70 29.84
CA PRO A 347 -6.41 15.64 30.29
C PRO A 347 -5.82 17.05 30.45
N GLN A 348 -4.83 17.18 31.32
CA GLN A 348 -4.08 18.43 31.54
C GLN A 348 -3.06 18.65 30.42
N VAL A 349 -3.54 19.00 29.22
CA VAL A 349 -2.73 19.31 28.04
C VAL A 349 -2.92 20.77 27.63
N ALA A 350 -1.87 21.38 27.06
CA ALA A 350 -1.83 22.82 26.78
C ALA A 350 -3.04 23.32 25.95
N TYR A 351 -3.44 22.57 24.92
CA TYR A 351 -4.59 22.95 24.08
C TYR A 351 -5.95 22.89 24.80
N VAL A 352 -6.12 22.04 25.81
CA VAL A 352 -7.34 21.98 26.63
C VAL A 352 -7.40 23.16 27.61
N ARG A 353 -6.25 23.60 28.11
CA ARG A 353 -6.16 24.69 29.11
C ARG A 353 -6.27 26.07 28.47
N ARG A 354 -5.64 26.26 27.30
CA ARG A 354 -5.52 27.57 26.65
C ARG A 354 -6.68 27.92 25.71
N VAL A 355 -7.44 26.94 25.24
CA VAL A 355 -8.52 27.15 24.25
C VAL A 355 -9.86 26.70 24.82
N GLN A 356 -10.92 27.47 24.54
CA GLN A 356 -12.28 27.11 24.92
C GLN A 356 -12.71 25.80 24.25
N THR A 357 -13.46 24.96 24.98
CA THR A 357 -13.87 23.62 24.51
C THR A 357 -14.66 23.66 23.21
N LEU A 358 -15.59 24.61 23.05
CA LEU A 358 -16.36 24.76 21.80
C LEU A 358 -15.47 25.09 20.59
N LYS A 359 -14.49 25.98 20.77
CA LYS A 359 -13.53 26.34 19.71
C LYS A 359 -12.64 25.15 19.32
N MET A 360 -12.19 24.38 20.31
CA MET A 360 -11.44 23.13 20.07
C MET A 360 -12.26 22.11 19.27
N HIS A 361 -13.54 21.91 19.62
CA HIS A 361 -14.42 21.00 18.88
C HIS A 361 -14.72 21.51 17.47
N LEU A 362 -14.94 22.83 17.29
CA LEU A 362 -15.10 23.44 15.98
C LEU A 362 -13.87 23.20 15.08
N PHE A 363 -12.67 23.40 15.63
CA PHE A 363 -11.42 23.13 14.91
C PHE A 363 -11.31 21.66 14.48
N THR A 364 -11.59 20.74 15.40
CA THR A 364 -11.54 19.29 15.13
C THR A 364 -12.59 18.87 14.11
N PHE A 365 -13.78 19.49 14.13
CA PHE A 365 -14.82 19.27 13.14
C PHE A 365 -14.40 19.73 11.73
N ILE A 366 -13.75 20.90 11.63
CA ILE A 366 -13.19 21.37 10.35
C ILE A 366 -12.12 20.38 9.84
N GLN A 367 -11.22 19.91 10.71
CA GLN A 367 -10.22 18.90 10.33
C GLN A 367 -10.85 17.59 9.85
N LEU A 368 -11.93 17.13 10.51
CA LEU A 368 -12.68 15.95 10.08
C LEU A 368 -13.31 16.16 8.70
N LEU A 369 -13.88 17.34 8.44
CA LEU A 369 -14.45 17.68 7.13
C LEU A 369 -13.38 17.69 6.03
N CYS A 370 -12.20 18.24 6.31
CA CYS A 370 -11.05 18.17 5.40
C CYS A 370 -10.61 16.73 5.13
N LEU A 371 -10.58 15.87 6.16
CA LEU A 371 -10.24 14.45 5.99
C LEU A 371 -11.28 13.70 5.14
N VAL A 372 -12.57 13.96 5.35
CA VAL A 372 -13.66 13.40 4.53
C VAL A 372 -13.55 13.86 3.07
N MET A 373 -13.24 15.14 2.85
CA MET A 373 -13.00 15.67 1.51
C MET A 373 -11.85 14.93 0.81
N LEU A 374 -10.71 14.76 1.49
CA LEU A 374 -9.56 14.00 0.95
C LEU A 374 -9.91 12.53 0.69
N TRP A 375 -10.72 11.91 1.56
CA TRP A 375 -11.21 10.55 1.36
C TRP A 375 -12.07 10.42 0.10
N VAL A 376 -13.00 11.35 -0.11
CA VAL A 376 -13.86 11.38 -1.31
C VAL A 376 -13.03 11.55 -2.58
N VAL A 377 -12.06 12.48 -2.58
CA VAL A 377 -11.16 12.68 -3.72
C VAL A 377 -10.37 11.39 -4.01
N LYS A 378 -9.80 10.76 -2.98
CA LYS A 378 -9.04 9.52 -3.11
C LYS A 378 -9.87 8.35 -3.64
N SER A 379 -11.13 8.23 -3.23
CA SER A 379 -12.03 7.17 -3.68
C SER A 379 -12.62 7.41 -5.08
N SER A 380 -12.52 8.64 -5.59
CA SER A 380 -13.04 9.02 -6.90
C SER A 380 -12.03 8.75 -8.03
N GLY A 381 -12.50 8.80 -9.28
CA GLY A 381 -11.61 8.76 -10.47
C GLY A 381 -10.66 9.96 -10.59
N ILE A 382 -10.79 10.96 -9.72
CA ILE A 382 -9.93 12.16 -9.63
C ILE A 382 -8.78 11.93 -8.63
N SER A 383 -8.51 10.68 -8.23
CA SER A 383 -7.45 10.32 -7.27
C SER A 383 -6.06 10.83 -7.67
N LEU A 384 -5.79 10.99 -8.96
CA LEU A 384 -4.55 11.58 -9.48
C LEU A 384 -4.31 13.03 -9.02
N ALA A 385 -5.38 13.78 -8.70
CA ALA A 385 -5.28 15.14 -8.20
C ALA A 385 -5.12 15.22 -6.67
N PHE A 386 -5.07 14.08 -5.97
CA PHE A 386 -4.94 14.01 -4.52
C PHE A 386 -3.82 14.91 -3.94
N PRO A 387 -2.61 14.97 -4.52
CA PRO A 387 -1.55 15.84 -4.01
C PRO A 387 -1.93 17.33 -4.00
N PHE A 388 -2.69 17.80 -4.99
CA PHE A 388 -3.13 19.20 -5.06
C PHE A 388 -4.13 19.53 -3.95
N PHE A 389 -5.08 18.62 -3.68
CA PHE A 389 -6.02 18.78 -2.58
C PHE A 389 -5.33 18.74 -1.21
N LEU A 390 -4.26 17.96 -1.09
CA LEU A 390 -3.43 17.95 0.12
C LEU A 390 -2.72 19.30 0.29
N ILE A 391 -2.07 19.82 -0.75
CA ILE A 391 -1.43 21.15 -0.73
C ILE A 391 -2.44 22.24 -0.37
N LEU A 392 -3.67 22.16 -0.90
CA LEU A 392 -4.77 23.11 -0.62
C LEU A 392 -5.15 23.16 0.88
N MET A 393 -4.81 22.14 1.67
CA MET A 393 -5.02 22.19 3.12
C MET A 393 -4.13 23.22 3.82
N VAL A 394 -2.98 23.58 3.25
CA VAL A 394 -2.07 24.61 3.80
C VAL A 394 -2.69 26.01 3.77
N PRO A 395 -3.19 26.54 2.63
CA PRO A 395 -3.89 27.81 2.61
C PRO A 395 -5.22 27.75 3.37
N LEU A 396 -5.91 26.60 3.40
CA LEU A 396 -7.11 26.42 4.24
C LEU A 396 -6.76 26.63 5.72
N ARG A 397 -5.63 26.08 6.20
CA ARG A 397 -5.12 26.35 7.56
C ARG A 397 -4.80 27.83 7.76
N ALA A 398 -4.25 28.52 6.75
CA ALA A 398 -3.98 29.96 6.86
C ALA A 398 -5.27 30.79 7.00
N GLN A 399 -6.36 30.38 6.34
CA GLN A 399 -7.68 31.04 6.45
C GLN A 399 -8.33 30.85 7.82
N LEU A 400 -7.95 29.83 8.60
CA LEU A 400 -8.46 29.65 9.97
C LEU A 400 -8.07 30.80 10.91
N ARG A 401 -7.12 31.65 10.53
CA ARG A 401 -6.78 32.89 11.25
C ARG A 401 -7.96 33.89 11.35
N PHE A 402 -8.97 33.78 10.48
CA PHE A 402 -10.17 34.63 10.57
C PHE A 402 -11.14 34.18 11.69
N LEU A 403 -11.08 32.91 12.09
CA LEU A 403 -11.99 32.32 13.09
C LEU A 403 -11.32 32.15 14.47
N PHE A 404 -10.00 31.99 14.50
CA PHE A 404 -9.23 31.69 15.72
C PHE A 404 -8.15 32.74 15.95
N SER A 405 -7.89 33.07 17.21
CA SER A 405 -6.75 33.92 17.58
C SER A 405 -5.42 33.21 17.22
N PRO A 406 -4.35 33.94 16.86
CA PRO A 406 -3.03 33.36 16.63
C PRO A 406 -2.51 32.52 17.81
N SER A 407 -2.83 32.92 19.04
CA SER A 407 -2.47 32.18 20.26
C SER A 407 -3.24 30.87 20.41
N GLU A 408 -4.54 30.86 20.06
CA GLU A 408 -5.38 29.66 20.08
C GLU A 408 -4.93 28.66 19.01
N LEU A 409 -4.63 29.15 17.80
CA LEU A 409 -4.16 28.31 16.70
C LEU A 409 -2.77 27.74 17.00
N ARG A 410 -1.87 28.54 17.59
CA ARG A 410 -0.57 28.05 18.07
C ARG A 410 -0.76 26.96 19.11
N ALA A 411 -1.63 27.14 20.10
CA ALA A 411 -1.90 26.12 21.11
C ALA A 411 -2.50 24.82 20.53
N LEU A 412 -3.32 24.92 19.48
CA LEU A 412 -3.93 23.76 18.80
C LEU A 412 -2.97 23.02 17.85
N ASP A 413 -1.93 23.69 17.36
CA ASP A 413 -0.91 23.12 16.48
C ASP A 413 0.38 22.73 17.24
N SER A 414 0.64 23.34 18.39
CA SER A 414 1.83 23.09 19.20
C SER A 414 1.67 21.82 20.03
N ASP A 415 2.63 20.92 19.87
CA ASP A 415 2.80 19.70 20.66
C ASP A 415 3.61 19.94 21.98
N GLU A 416 3.98 21.19 22.31
CA GLU A 416 4.85 21.45 23.46
C GLU A 416 4.16 21.15 24.80
N PRO A 417 4.73 20.26 25.64
CA PRO A 417 4.34 20.20 27.04
C PRO A 417 4.67 21.56 27.68
N ASP A 418 3.86 22.02 28.62
CA ASP A 418 4.00 23.31 29.34
C ASP A 418 5.30 23.43 30.20
N SER A 419 6.39 22.72 29.87
CA SER A 419 7.65 22.68 30.62
C SER A 419 8.77 23.57 30.05
N VAL A 420 8.48 24.47 29.11
CA VAL A 420 9.40 25.57 28.77
C VAL A 420 8.60 26.86 28.66
N ASP A 421 8.12 27.33 29.80
CA ASP A 421 7.85 28.75 30.03
C ASP A 421 8.80 29.21 31.15
N ASN A 422 10.11 29.09 30.89
CA ASN A 422 11.03 30.09 31.40
C ASN A 422 11.00 31.18 30.33
N GLY A 423 10.65 32.41 30.71
CA GLY A 423 10.40 33.55 29.83
C GLY A 423 11.62 34.07 29.05
N GLU A 424 12.33 33.18 28.38
CA GLU A 424 13.33 33.49 27.37
C GLU A 424 12.76 32.98 26.05
N GLU A 425 12.02 33.87 25.37
CA GLU A 425 11.90 33.80 23.92
C GLU A 425 13.32 33.82 23.36
N GLU A 426 13.91 32.64 23.11
CA GLU A 426 15.10 32.54 22.26
C GLU A 426 14.69 33.10 20.89
N PRO A 427 15.24 34.26 20.45
CA PRO A 427 14.91 34.82 19.16
C PRO A 427 15.32 33.83 18.08
N ASP A 428 14.47 33.71 17.05
CA ASP A 428 14.76 32.90 15.87
C ASP A 428 16.16 33.28 15.35
N PHE A 429 17.10 32.32 15.26
CA PHE A 429 18.50 32.56 14.87
C PHE A 429 18.63 33.28 13.51
N TYR A 430 17.58 33.23 12.68
CA TYR A 430 17.48 33.93 11.41
C TYR A 430 16.95 35.37 11.49
N ALA A 431 16.40 35.80 12.63
CA ALA A 431 15.95 37.17 12.87
C ALA A 431 17.10 38.10 13.33
N GLU A 432 18.20 37.56 13.87
CA GLU A 432 19.35 38.33 14.35
C GLU A 432 20.50 38.45 13.34
N ALA A 433 20.40 37.80 12.17
CA ALA A 433 21.40 37.97 11.12
C ALA A 433 21.28 39.38 10.50
N LEU A 434 22.13 40.30 10.97
CA LEU A 434 22.41 41.55 10.27
C LEU A 434 22.82 41.23 8.83
N LEU A 435 21.98 41.61 7.87
CA LEU A 435 22.34 41.62 6.46
C LEU A 435 23.63 42.44 6.31
N PRO A 436 24.71 41.89 5.70
CA PRO A 436 25.86 42.71 5.36
C PRO A 436 25.40 43.77 4.35
N GLY A 437 25.61 45.04 4.73
CA GLY A 437 25.33 46.20 3.88
C GLY A 437 26.21 46.28 2.65
#